data_AF-A0A419Y9Z4-F1
#
_entry.id   AF-A0A419Y9Z4-F1
#
_cell.length_a   1.000
_cell.length_b   1.000
_cell.length_c   1.000
_cell.angle_alpha   90.00
_cell.angle_beta   90.00
_cell.angle_gamma   90.00
#
_symmetry.space_group_name_H-M   'P 1'
#
loop_
_entity.id
_entity.type
_entity.pdbx_description
1 polymer ?
#
loop_
_entity_poly.entity_id
_entity_poly.type
_entity_poly.pdbx_seq_one_letter_code
_entity_poly.pdbx_strand_id
1 'polypeptide(L)'
;MHWWRRTWPGHTRPGYPPVALVVTDAGPVALAGRQQAVADLSADCWRGQWCRAVRDYNDDGWREYDDALPIIATTLELLADHGPMGPVWWRFGRRGRPSLTEALENPNDRAAYDLRQAARQAEEHKAHQELMDYLVCIDCGEIPEEESTWVYGSWEAEEQLEAARTANAALRPCWTCRGSIGEKEGSKLELRQEARPDRLECPDCEQARAVQDLGPLMLPVPSRRELVAALVSVPDELWWEVRVLHARLYPATSRGGVTSPRLVAAFAFWWTNPGGRPGVVRRWGGVRGG
;
A
#
# COMPACT_ATOMS: atom_id res chain seq x y z
N MET A 1 -17.50 7.75 23.08
CA MET A 1 -17.03 7.06 24.32
C MET A 1 -18.19 6.29 24.90
N HIS A 2 -18.09 4.96 25.02
CA HIS A 2 -19.17 4.12 25.53
C HIS A 2 -19.30 4.26 27.06
N TRP A 3 -20.51 4.51 27.56
CA TRP A 3 -20.81 4.79 28.98
C TRP A 3 -20.32 3.70 29.94
N TRP A 4 -20.36 2.44 29.53
CA TRP A 4 -19.97 1.29 30.35
C TRP A 4 -18.51 1.35 30.82
N ARG A 5 -17.58 1.89 30.03
CA ARG A 5 -16.17 2.03 30.43
C ARG A 5 -15.97 2.95 31.63
N ARG A 6 -16.89 3.90 31.83
CA ARG A 6 -16.87 4.79 33.00
C ARG A 6 -17.39 4.07 34.23
N THR A 7 -18.37 3.19 34.06
CA THR A 7 -18.98 2.41 35.15
C THR A 7 -18.05 1.30 35.64
N TRP A 8 -17.27 0.69 34.74
CA TRP A 8 -16.26 -0.35 35.07
C TRP A 8 -14.86 0.08 34.62
N PRO A 9 -14.18 0.97 35.36
CA PRO A 9 -12.83 1.39 35.01
C PRO A 9 -11.83 0.22 35.12
N GLY A 10 -10.82 0.19 34.24
CA GLY A 10 -9.70 -0.76 34.31
C GLY A 10 -9.78 -1.96 33.36
N HIS A 11 -10.85 -2.14 32.58
CA HIS A 11 -10.85 -3.15 31.52
C HIS A 11 -10.10 -2.63 30.27
N THR A 12 -9.35 -3.52 29.61
CA THR A 12 -8.59 -3.22 28.38
C THR A 12 -9.36 -3.53 27.10
N ARG A 13 -10.52 -4.18 27.21
CA ARG A 13 -11.28 -4.64 26.04
C ARG A 13 -11.86 -3.47 25.22
N PRO A 14 -11.65 -3.46 23.89
CA PRO A 14 -12.34 -2.55 22.98
C PRO A 14 -13.84 -2.90 22.83
N GLY A 15 -14.63 -1.97 22.27
CA GLY A 15 -16.04 -2.19 21.92
C GLY A 15 -17.09 -2.11 23.03
N TYR A 16 -18.13 -2.94 22.91
CA TYR A 16 -19.31 -3.02 23.80
C TYR A 16 -19.10 -3.99 24.98
N PRO A 17 -19.86 -3.86 26.08
CA PRO A 17 -19.75 -4.78 27.20
C PRO A 17 -20.26 -6.18 26.80
N PRO A 18 -19.67 -7.25 27.34
CA PRO A 18 -20.16 -8.60 27.10
C PRO A 18 -21.55 -8.82 27.73
N VAL A 19 -22.36 -9.65 27.11
CA VAL A 19 -23.70 -10.04 27.55
C VAL A 19 -23.73 -11.55 27.79
N ALA A 20 -24.11 -11.95 29.00
CA ALA A 20 -24.34 -13.34 29.33
C ALA A 20 -25.83 -13.67 29.26
N LEU A 21 -26.20 -14.63 28.43
CA LEU A 21 -27.56 -15.17 28.30
C LEU A 21 -27.63 -16.51 29.04
N VAL A 22 -28.36 -16.55 30.15
CA VAL A 22 -28.64 -17.79 30.88
C VAL A 22 -30.08 -18.20 30.61
N VAL A 23 -30.28 -19.31 29.91
CA VAL A 23 -31.62 -19.87 29.67
C VAL A 23 -31.92 -20.98 30.68
N THR A 24 -33.18 -21.09 31.07
CA THR A 24 -33.65 -22.06 32.07
C THR A 24 -35.07 -22.54 31.74
N ASP A 25 -35.58 -23.44 32.56
CA ASP A 25 -36.99 -23.85 32.64
C ASP A 25 -37.50 -24.50 31.34
N ALA A 26 -36.68 -25.38 30.75
CA ALA A 26 -37.10 -26.26 29.66
C ALA A 26 -36.17 -27.48 29.54
N GLY A 27 -36.59 -28.49 28.78
CA GLY A 27 -35.72 -29.62 28.44
C GLY A 27 -34.48 -29.19 27.61
N PRO A 28 -33.37 -29.95 27.64
CA PRO A 28 -32.09 -29.57 27.01
C PRO A 28 -32.20 -29.19 25.53
N VAL A 29 -33.04 -29.90 24.77
CA VAL A 29 -33.29 -29.63 23.34
C VAL A 29 -33.95 -28.26 23.13
N ALA A 30 -34.94 -27.91 23.95
CA ALA A 30 -35.62 -26.63 23.86
C ALA A 30 -34.70 -25.47 24.27
N LEU A 31 -33.85 -25.66 25.29
CA LEU A 31 -32.87 -24.66 25.70
C LEU A 31 -31.83 -24.41 24.60
N ALA A 32 -31.28 -25.48 24.02
CA ALA A 32 -30.35 -25.37 22.88
C ALA A 32 -31.02 -24.67 21.69
N GLY A 33 -32.26 -25.03 21.35
CA GLY A 33 -33.03 -24.38 20.28
C GLY A 33 -33.26 -22.89 20.53
N ARG A 34 -33.57 -22.49 21.78
CA ARG A 34 -33.72 -21.06 22.14
C ARG A 34 -32.40 -20.31 22.03
N GLN A 35 -31.29 -20.87 22.54
CA GLN A 35 -29.97 -20.24 22.42
C GLN A 35 -29.60 -20.04 20.95
N GLN A 36 -29.82 -21.07 20.11
CA GLN A 36 -29.56 -21.01 18.67
C GLN A 36 -30.44 -19.95 17.98
N ALA A 37 -31.74 -19.92 18.26
CA ALA A 37 -32.63 -18.92 17.67
C ALA A 37 -32.22 -17.48 18.02
N VAL A 38 -31.80 -17.23 19.27
CA VAL A 38 -31.27 -15.92 19.66
C VAL A 38 -29.96 -15.62 18.92
N ALA A 39 -29.07 -16.60 18.79
CA ALA A 39 -27.82 -16.43 18.04
C ALA A 39 -28.10 -16.02 16.59
N ASP A 40 -29.02 -16.71 15.91
CA ASP A 40 -29.34 -16.45 14.51
C ASP A 40 -30.02 -15.08 14.33
N LEU A 41 -31.01 -14.75 15.17
CA LEU A 41 -31.73 -13.48 15.09
C LEU A 41 -30.87 -12.26 15.45
N SER A 42 -29.82 -12.45 16.25
CA SER A 42 -28.92 -11.37 16.67
C SER A 42 -27.59 -11.36 15.92
N ALA A 43 -27.46 -12.13 14.83
CA ALA A 43 -26.20 -12.30 14.10
C ALA A 43 -25.49 -10.99 13.75
N ASP A 44 -26.25 -9.98 13.30
CA ASP A 44 -25.69 -8.68 12.93
C ASP A 44 -25.10 -7.91 14.11
N CYS A 45 -25.54 -8.21 15.34
CA CYS A 45 -25.04 -7.58 16.55
C CYS A 45 -23.72 -8.18 17.05
N TRP A 46 -23.44 -9.47 16.79
CA TRP A 46 -22.29 -10.16 17.41
C TRP A 46 -21.27 -10.72 16.43
N ARG A 47 -21.59 -10.89 15.14
CA ARG A 47 -20.73 -11.61 14.18
C ARG A 47 -19.44 -10.88 13.82
N GLY A 48 -19.33 -9.58 14.14
CA GLY A 48 -18.20 -8.75 13.70
C GLY A 48 -18.22 -8.45 12.20
N GLN A 49 -17.56 -7.36 11.81
CA GLN A 49 -17.43 -6.96 10.42
C GLN A 49 -16.41 -7.85 9.72
N TRP A 50 -16.72 -8.34 8.52
CA TRP A 50 -15.77 -9.09 7.71
C TRP A 50 -14.77 -8.13 7.04
N CYS A 51 -13.48 -8.42 7.19
CA CYS A 51 -12.40 -7.65 6.61
C CYS A 51 -11.46 -8.57 5.82
N ARG A 52 -10.91 -8.04 4.73
CA ARG A 52 -9.94 -8.73 3.87
C ARG A 52 -8.77 -7.79 3.58
N ALA A 53 -7.59 -8.36 3.37
CA ALA A 53 -6.48 -7.58 2.85
C ALA A 53 -6.71 -7.30 1.36
N VAL A 54 -6.38 -6.09 0.89
CA VAL A 54 -6.62 -5.66 -0.51
C VAL A 54 -5.77 -6.44 -1.52
N ARG A 55 -4.62 -6.96 -1.10
CA ARG A 55 -3.61 -7.60 -1.95
C ARG A 55 -3.60 -9.13 -1.91
N ASP A 56 -4.46 -9.73 -1.10
CA ASP A 56 -4.47 -11.18 -0.97
C ASP A 56 -5.44 -11.75 -2.02
N TYR A 57 -4.92 -12.57 -2.95
CA TYR A 57 -5.74 -13.24 -3.98
C TYR A 57 -6.56 -14.41 -3.41
N ASN A 58 -6.40 -14.73 -2.12
CA ASN A 58 -7.21 -15.72 -1.43
C ASN A 58 -8.48 -15.08 -0.82
N ASP A 59 -9.54 -15.86 -0.69
CA ASP A 59 -10.77 -15.45 -0.01
C ASP A 59 -10.64 -15.44 1.54
N ASP A 60 -9.42 -15.47 2.09
CA ASP A 60 -9.19 -15.44 3.54
C ASP A 60 -9.31 -14.00 4.10
N GLY A 61 -9.70 -13.92 5.36
CA GLY A 61 -9.93 -12.66 6.04
C GLY A 61 -10.10 -12.83 7.53
N TRP A 62 -10.34 -11.70 8.20
CA TRP A 62 -10.58 -11.65 9.62
C TRP A 62 -11.90 -10.96 9.93
N ARG A 63 -12.31 -11.05 11.19
CA ARG A 63 -13.46 -10.34 11.72
C ARG A 63 -13.03 -9.25 12.69
N GLU A 64 -13.57 -8.06 12.50
CA GLU A 64 -13.41 -6.94 13.42
C GLU A 64 -14.61 -6.86 14.36
N TYR A 65 -14.33 -6.70 15.66
CA TYR A 65 -15.33 -6.78 16.71
C TYR A 65 -15.51 -5.45 17.48
N ASP A 66 -14.93 -4.35 16.99
CA ASP A 66 -14.97 -3.06 17.66
C ASP A 66 -16.40 -2.53 17.84
N ASP A 67 -17.30 -2.85 16.92
CA ASP A 67 -18.72 -2.50 16.96
C ASP A 67 -19.63 -3.74 17.15
N ALA A 68 -19.08 -4.85 17.66
CA ALA A 68 -19.82 -6.09 17.89
C ALA A 68 -20.01 -6.37 19.39
N LEU A 69 -21.20 -6.87 19.74
CA LEU A 69 -21.59 -7.27 21.09
C LEU A 69 -21.05 -8.68 21.43
N PRO A 70 -20.23 -8.83 22.49
CA PRO A 70 -19.80 -10.14 22.93
C PRO A 70 -20.91 -10.88 23.70
N ILE A 71 -21.74 -11.64 22.99
CA ILE A 71 -22.77 -12.51 23.58
C ILE A 71 -22.22 -13.91 23.85
N ILE A 72 -22.35 -14.37 25.10
CA ILE A 72 -22.10 -15.74 25.56
C ILE A 72 -23.39 -16.32 26.13
N ALA A 73 -23.64 -17.62 25.91
CA ALA A 73 -24.85 -18.29 26.34
C ALA A 73 -24.55 -19.56 27.14
N THR A 74 -25.35 -19.83 28.16
CA THR A 74 -25.30 -21.07 28.95
C THR A 74 -26.67 -21.43 29.50
N THR A 75 -26.80 -22.58 30.16
CA THR A 75 -28.01 -22.97 30.88
C THR A 75 -27.76 -22.94 32.39
N LEU A 76 -28.83 -22.82 33.17
CA LEU A 76 -28.72 -22.82 34.63
C LEU A 76 -28.19 -24.15 35.16
N GLU A 77 -28.59 -25.27 34.54
CA GLU A 77 -28.14 -26.62 34.90
C GLU A 77 -26.63 -26.78 34.69
N LEU A 78 -26.10 -26.34 33.54
CA LEU A 78 -24.65 -26.39 33.29
C LEU A 78 -23.88 -25.54 34.30
N LEU A 79 -24.41 -24.36 34.65
CA LEU A 79 -23.81 -23.51 35.68
C LEU A 79 -23.85 -24.16 37.08
N ALA A 80 -24.93 -24.87 37.41
CA ALA A 80 -25.05 -25.58 38.68
C ALA A 80 -24.05 -26.75 38.76
N ASP A 81 -23.87 -27.49 37.66
CA ASP A 81 -23.03 -28.69 37.61
C ASP A 81 -21.54 -28.37 37.57
N HIS A 82 -21.14 -27.32 36.84
CA HIS A 82 -19.72 -27.03 36.57
C HIS A 82 -19.24 -25.67 37.10
N GLY A 83 -20.15 -24.84 37.60
CA GLY A 83 -19.86 -23.47 38.01
C GLY A 83 -19.57 -22.51 36.85
N PRO A 84 -19.45 -21.20 37.13
CA PRO A 84 -19.22 -20.17 36.11
C PRO A 84 -17.82 -20.20 35.49
N MET A 85 -16.85 -20.84 36.15
CA MET A 85 -15.49 -21.00 35.63
C MET A 85 -15.31 -22.28 34.80
N GLY A 86 -16.32 -23.17 34.79
CA GLY A 86 -16.31 -24.38 33.98
C GLY A 86 -16.47 -24.13 32.47
N PRO A 87 -16.25 -25.16 31.64
CA PRO A 87 -16.40 -25.10 30.18
C PRO A 87 -17.88 -25.16 29.77
N VAL A 88 -18.65 -24.16 30.19
CA VAL A 88 -20.11 -24.11 30.02
C VAL A 88 -20.57 -23.02 29.07
N TRP A 89 -19.68 -22.11 28.70
CA TRP A 89 -20.05 -20.90 27.96
C TRP A 89 -19.98 -21.15 26.46
N TRP A 90 -21.10 -20.95 25.78
CA TRP A 90 -21.12 -20.92 24.33
C TRP A 90 -21.03 -19.49 23.82
N ARG A 91 -19.91 -19.15 23.16
CA ARG A 91 -19.74 -17.87 22.47
C ARG A 91 -20.40 -17.94 21.11
N PHE A 92 -21.36 -17.05 20.82
CA PHE A 92 -21.98 -16.99 19.50
C PHE A 92 -20.91 -16.79 18.41
N GLY A 93 -20.99 -17.59 17.34
CA GLY A 93 -19.99 -17.63 16.27
C GLY A 93 -18.76 -18.51 16.54
N ARG A 94 -18.64 -19.09 17.73
CA ARG A 94 -17.59 -20.05 18.09
C ARG A 94 -18.21 -21.44 18.31
N ARG A 95 -17.46 -22.48 17.92
CA ARG A 95 -17.82 -23.88 18.20
C ARG A 95 -17.42 -24.28 19.62
N GLY A 96 -18.19 -25.17 20.23
CA GLY A 96 -17.92 -25.73 21.55
C GLY A 96 -18.30 -24.82 22.72
N ARG A 97 -18.04 -25.29 23.93
CA ARG A 97 -18.28 -24.59 25.21
C ARG A 97 -16.95 -24.34 25.94
N PRO A 98 -16.23 -23.26 25.61
CA PRO A 98 -15.04 -22.87 26.35
C PRO A 98 -15.32 -22.42 27.80
N SER A 99 -14.24 -22.18 28.54
CA SER A 99 -14.27 -21.45 29.81
C SER A 99 -14.71 -19.99 29.62
N LEU A 100 -15.07 -19.29 30.70
CA LEU A 100 -15.52 -17.90 30.61
C LEU A 100 -14.49 -16.97 29.93
N THR A 101 -13.21 -17.12 30.29
CA THR A 101 -12.13 -16.28 29.75
C THR A 101 -11.97 -16.48 28.25
N GLU A 102 -11.90 -17.74 27.81
CA GLU A 102 -11.79 -18.11 26.39
C GLU A 102 -13.05 -17.74 25.59
N ALA A 103 -14.24 -17.87 26.19
CA ALA A 103 -15.50 -17.47 25.56
C ALA A 103 -15.56 -15.97 25.28
N LEU A 104 -14.88 -15.18 26.09
CA LEU A 104 -14.78 -13.73 25.91
C LEU A 104 -13.77 -13.36 24.81
N GLU A 105 -12.90 -14.24 24.34
CA GLU A 105 -12.00 -13.88 23.24
C GLU A 105 -12.74 -13.70 21.90
N ASN A 106 -12.23 -12.81 21.05
CA ASN A 106 -12.79 -12.58 19.72
C ASN A 106 -12.36 -13.71 18.77
N PRO A 107 -13.30 -14.46 18.16
CA PRO A 107 -12.93 -15.54 17.25
C PRO A 107 -12.52 -14.98 15.87
N ASN A 108 -11.51 -15.58 15.23
CA ASN A 108 -11.04 -15.21 13.89
C ASN A 108 -10.76 -13.69 13.72
N ASP A 109 -10.09 -13.09 14.71
CA ASP A 109 -9.69 -11.69 14.67
C ASP A 109 -8.42 -11.47 13.82
N ARG A 110 -7.92 -10.23 13.80
CA ARG A 110 -6.75 -9.85 13.02
C ARG A 110 -5.51 -10.66 13.41
N ALA A 111 -5.28 -10.87 14.70
CA ALA A 111 -4.14 -11.65 15.19
C ALA A 111 -4.21 -13.10 14.72
N ALA A 112 -5.39 -13.72 14.76
CA ALA A 112 -5.58 -15.06 14.22
C ALA A 112 -5.33 -15.13 12.70
N TYR A 113 -5.67 -14.09 11.94
CA TYR A 113 -5.33 -14.00 10.52
C TYR A 113 -3.82 -13.84 10.29
N ASP A 114 -3.17 -12.93 11.02
CA ASP A 114 -1.73 -12.71 10.88
C ASP A 114 -0.92 -13.98 11.21
N LEU A 115 -1.35 -14.78 12.19
CA LEU A 115 -0.76 -16.10 12.46
C LEU A 115 -0.92 -17.08 11.29
N ARG A 116 -2.09 -17.12 10.63
CA ARG A 116 -2.29 -17.95 9.43
C ARG A 116 -1.41 -17.49 8.27
N GLN A 117 -1.25 -16.17 8.10
CA GLN A 117 -0.37 -15.61 7.09
C GLN A 117 1.10 -15.95 7.33
N ALA A 118 1.57 -15.80 8.58
CA ALA A 118 2.93 -16.17 8.95
C ALA A 118 3.19 -17.67 8.71
N ALA A 119 2.21 -18.53 8.99
CA ALA A 119 2.32 -19.96 8.71
C ALA A 119 2.43 -20.26 7.21
N ARG A 120 1.61 -19.61 6.36
CA ARG A 120 1.69 -19.73 4.89
C ARG A 120 3.06 -19.29 4.37
N GLN A 121 3.53 -18.13 4.79
CA GLN A 121 4.83 -17.61 4.39
C GLN A 121 5.98 -18.51 4.85
N ALA A 122 5.90 -19.08 6.05
CA ALA A 122 6.90 -20.03 6.54
C ALA A 122 6.93 -21.32 5.72
N GLU A 123 5.76 -21.82 5.30
CA GLU A 123 5.65 -23.00 4.43
C GLU A 123 6.20 -22.72 3.03
N GLU A 124 5.86 -21.58 2.42
CA GLU A 124 6.40 -21.13 1.14
C GLU A 124 7.93 -20.96 1.21
N HIS A 125 8.43 -20.33 2.27
CA HIS A 125 9.87 -20.15 2.48
C HIS A 125 10.58 -21.49 2.65
N LYS A 126 9.98 -22.43 3.39
CA LYS A 126 10.52 -23.77 3.56
C LYS A 126 10.55 -24.53 2.24
N ALA A 127 9.46 -24.49 1.45
CA ALA A 127 9.41 -25.14 0.14
C ALA A 127 10.44 -24.54 -0.83
N HIS A 128 10.62 -23.22 -0.79
CA HIS A 128 11.66 -22.54 -1.54
C HIS A 128 13.06 -23.00 -1.11
N GLN A 129 13.33 -23.09 0.20
CA GLN A 129 14.60 -23.60 0.72
C GLN A 129 14.86 -25.05 0.29
N GLU A 130 13.86 -25.94 0.40
CA GLU A 130 13.99 -27.34 -0.03
C GLU A 130 14.26 -27.45 -1.55
N LEU A 131 13.64 -26.60 -2.36
CA LEU A 131 13.92 -26.50 -3.79
C LEU A 131 15.36 -26.04 -4.05
N MET A 132 15.82 -25.01 -3.34
CA MET A 132 17.19 -24.50 -3.47
C MET A 132 18.21 -25.56 -3.05
N ASP A 133 17.97 -26.27 -1.97
CA ASP A 133 18.82 -27.38 -1.51
C ASP A 133 18.94 -28.49 -2.55
N TYR A 134 17.86 -28.77 -3.30
CA TYR A 134 17.89 -29.74 -4.40
C TYR A 134 18.74 -29.28 -5.60
N LEU A 135 18.84 -27.98 -5.83
CA LEU A 135 19.56 -27.38 -6.96
C LEU A 135 21.06 -27.18 -6.67
N VAL A 136 21.51 -27.46 -5.45
CA VAL A 136 22.93 -27.40 -5.08
C VAL A 136 23.72 -28.43 -5.90
N CYS A 137 24.74 -27.98 -6.63
CA CYS A 137 25.64 -28.88 -7.34
C CYS A 137 26.39 -29.79 -6.37
N ILE A 138 26.31 -31.11 -6.58
CA ILE A 138 26.95 -32.12 -5.73
C ILE A 138 28.48 -31.95 -5.65
N ASP A 139 29.11 -31.45 -6.72
CA ASP A 139 30.57 -31.40 -6.83
C ASP A 139 31.19 -30.12 -6.26
N CYS A 140 30.50 -28.96 -6.37
CA CYS A 140 31.05 -27.67 -5.91
C CYS A 140 30.23 -27.00 -4.79
N GLY A 141 29.03 -27.48 -4.47
CA GLY A 141 28.18 -26.89 -3.44
C GLY A 141 27.57 -25.54 -3.83
N GLU A 142 27.71 -25.10 -5.08
CA GLU A 142 27.11 -23.87 -5.59
C GLU A 142 25.75 -24.15 -6.23
N ILE A 143 24.81 -23.21 -6.05
CA ILE A 143 23.53 -23.19 -6.75
C ILE A 143 23.73 -22.39 -8.05
N PRO A 144 23.39 -22.92 -9.24
CA PRO A 144 23.50 -22.17 -10.49
C PRO A 144 22.70 -20.86 -10.44
N GLU A 145 23.32 -19.72 -10.75
CA GLU A 145 22.66 -18.39 -10.71
C GLU A 145 21.38 -18.33 -11.56
N GLU A 146 21.31 -19.09 -12.66
CA GLU A 146 20.14 -19.20 -13.54
C GLU A 146 18.94 -19.90 -12.86
N GLU A 147 19.18 -20.85 -11.94
CA GLU A 147 18.11 -21.59 -11.25
C GLU A 147 17.74 -20.95 -9.89
N SER A 148 18.67 -20.23 -9.24
CA SER A 148 18.38 -19.47 -8.01
C SER A 148 17.49 -18.24 -8.23
N THR A 149 17.29 -17.83 -9.49
CA THR A 149 16.53 -16.63 -9.85
C THR A 149 15.03 -16.90 -10.09
N TRP A 150 14.56 -18.16 -10.03
CA TRP A 150 13.12 -18.48 -10.12
C TRP A 150 12.40 -18.14 -8.81
N VAL A 151 12.27 -16.85 -8.57
CA VAL A 151 11.27 -16.28 -7.67
C VAL A 151 9.94 -16.38 -8.40
N TYR A 152 9.01 -17.17 -7.86
CA TYR A 152 7.57 -17.00 -8.11
C TYR A 152 7.18 -15.58 -7.67
N GLY A 153 7.39 -14.62 -8.56
CA GLY A 153 7.19 -13.19 -8.33
C GLY A 153 6.99 -12.44 -9.63
N SER A 154 6.38 -13.05 -10.65
CA SER A 154 6.36 -12.46 -11.99
C SER A 154 5.11 -11.64 -12.31
N TRP A 155 3.97 -11.72 -11.61
CA TRP A 155 2.87 -10.80 -11.98
C TRP A 155 3.15 -9.35 -11.54
N GLU A 156 3.53 -9.11 -10.28
CA GLU A 156 3.80 -7.75 -9.81
C GLU A 156 5.08 -7.17 -10.43
N ALA A 157 6.08 -8.00 -10.75
CA ALA A 157 7.29 -7.56 -11.44
C ALA A 157 7.04 -7.28 -12.93
N GLU A 158 6.24 -8.09 -13.62
CA GLU A 158 5.81 -7.83 -15.00
C GLU A 158 4.89 -6.60 -15.05
N GLU A 159 3.99 -6.41 -14.08
CA GLU A 159 3.15 -5.21 -13.98
C GLU A 159 3.97 -3.95 -13.73
N GLN A 160 4.98 -4.00 -12.86
CA GLN A 160 5.91 -2.90 -12.65
C GLN A 160 6.75 -2.61 -13.90
N LEU A 161 7.18 -3.64 -14.62
CA LEU A 161 7.89 -3.51 -15.88
C LEU A 161 7.01 -2.84 -16.94
N GLU A 162 5.78 -3.29 -17.08
CA GLU A 162 4.83 -2.77 -18.06
C GLU A 162 4.39 -1.34 -17.69
N ALA A 163 4.26 -1.03 -16.41
CA ALA A 163 4.02 0.33 -15.92
C ALA A 163 5.20 1.26 -16.22
N ALA A 164 6.45 0.81 -15.98
CA ALA A 164 7.65 1.56 -16.31
C ALA A 164 7.78 1.78 -17.83
N ARG A 165 7.46 0.77 -18.65
CA ARG A 165 7.39 0.89 -20.12
C ARG A 165 6.35 1.90 -20.56
N THR A 166 5.14 1.84 -19.99
CA THR A 166 4.05 2.76 -20.29
C THR A 166 4.43 4.21 -19.92
N ALA A 167 5.03 4.41 -18.75
CA ALA A 167 5.52 5.72 -18.32
C ALA A 167 6.65 6.24 -19.22
N ASN A 168 7.63 5.40 -19.56
CA ASN A 168 8.74 5.77 -20.43
C ASN A 168 8.31 5.99 -21.90
N ALA A 169 7.27 5.30 -22.37
CA ALA A 169 6.67 5.51 -23.69
C ALA A 169 5.87 6.83 -23.77
N ALA A 170 5.35 7.31 -22.63
CA ALA A 170 4.71 8.63 -22.54
C ALA A 170 5.73 9.79 -22.51
N LEU A 171 7.01 9.50 -22.24
CA LEU A 171 8.08 10.48 -22.39
C LEU A 171 8.38 10.75 -23.87
N ARG A 172 9.02 11.88 -24.13
CA ARG A 172 9.47 12.25 -25.48
C ARG A 172 10.46 11.18 -25.99
N PRO A 173 10.60 10.97 -27.32
CA PRO A 173 11.65 10.08 -27.85
C PRO A 173 13.05 10.55 -27.45
N CYS A 174 14.05 9.66 -27.44
CA CYS A 174 15.44 10.04 -27.22
C CYS A 174 15.88 11.14 -28.20
N TRP A 175 16.61 12.16 -27.71
CA TRP A 175 17.12 13.25 -28.53
C TRP A 175 18.01 12.77 -29.68
N THR A 176 18.90 11.82 -29.40
CA THR A 176 19.95 11.36 -30.32
C THR A 176 19.46 10.30 -31.30
N CYS A 177 18.87 9.21 -30.80
CA CYS A 177 18.45 8.10 -31.66
C CYS A 177 16.97 8.15 -32.09
N ARG A 178 16.17 9.06 -31.51
CA ARG A 178 14.70 9.13 -31.69
C ARG A 178 13.94 7.86 -31.25
N GLY A 179 14.59 6.95 -30.53
CA GLY A 179 13.98 5.75 -29.95
C GLY A 179 13.32 6.01 -28.59
N SER A 180 12.85 4.95 -27.92
CA SER A 180 12.31 5.03 -26.56
C SER A 180 13.38 5.48 -25.56
N ILE A 181 12.98 6.25 -24.55
CA ILE A 181 13.88 6.63 -23.44
C ILE A 181 14.12 5.46 -22.47
N GLY A 182 13.20 4.49 -22.42
CA GLY A 182 13.40 3.24 -21.70
C GLY A 182 14.62 2.46 -22.20
N GLU A 183 15.19 1.64 -21.31
CA GLU A 183 16.28 0.72 -21.67
C GLU A 183 15.84 -0.32 -22.71
N LYS A 184 16.81 -1.08 -23.23
CA LYS A 184 16.56 -2.19 -24.14
C LYS A 184 15.60 -3.19 -23.48
N GLU A 185 14.57 -3.55 -24.24
CA GLU A 185 13.54 -4.52 -23.87
C GLU A 185 14.16 -5.83 -23.38
N GLY A 186 13.81 -6.25 -22.16
CA GLY A 186 14.26 -7.49 -21.52
C GLY A 186 15.51 -7.37 -20.64
N SER A 187 15.98 -6.16 -20.33
CA SER A 187 17.17 -5.97 -19.48
C SER A 187 16.81 -5.89 -17.98
N LYS A 188 17.64 -6.46 -17.08
CA LYS A 188 17.42 -6.40 -15.61
C LYS A 188 17.40 -4.97 -15.05
N LEU A 189 17.97 -4.00 -15.77
CA LEU A 189 18.00 -2.58 -15.41
C LEU A 189 16.70 -1.84 -15.80
N GLU A 190 15.86 -2.44 -16.65
CA GLU A 190 14.55 -1.93 -17.10
C GLU A 190 13.56 -1.76 -15.93
N LEU A 191 13.72 -2.54 -14.84
CA LEU A 191 12.90 -2.48 -13.63
C LEU A 191 13.27 -1.33 -12.65
N ARG A 192 14.47 -0.75 -12.75
CA ARG A 192 14.98 0.21 -11.74
C ARG A 192 14.84 1.69 -12.14
N GLN A 193 14.39 1.98 -13.35
CA GLN A 193 14.47 3.32 -13.92
C GLN A 193 13.16 3.75 -14.60
N GLU A 194 12.20 4.22 -13.82
CA GLU A 194 11.31 5.26 -14.33
C GLU A 194 12.21 6.45 -14.69
N ALA A 195 12.39 6.70 -15.99
CA ALA A 195 13.24 7.79 -16.43
C ALA A 195 12.63 9.11 -15.95
N ARG A 196 13.45 9.98 -15.36
CA ARG A 196 12.95 11.28 -14.94
C ARG A 196 12.41 12.07 -16.16
N PRO A 197 11.36 12.90 -15.99
CA PRO A 197 10.79 13.67 -17.10
C PRO A 197 11.76 14.61 -17.83
N ASP A 198 12.88 14.96 -17.19
CA ASP A 198 13.95 15.80 -17.75
C ASP A 198 15.04 15.02 -18.49
N ARG A 199 14.96 13.68 -18.55
CA ARG A 199 15.91 12.85 -19.28
C ARG A 199 15.81 13.13 -20.79
N LEU A 200 16.94 13.46 -21.41
CA LEU A 200 17.01 13.83 -22.83
C LEU A 200 17.41 12.66 -23.74
N GLU A 201 18.12 11.68 -23.21
CA GLU A 201 18.65 10.57 -23.99
C GLU A 201 18.34 9.22 -23.36
N CYS A 202 18.20 8.20 -24.21
CA CYS A 202 18.17 6.84 -23.72
C CYS A 202 19.53 6.44 -23.13
N PRO A 203 19.54 5.48 -22.20
CA PRO A 203 20.75 4.91 -21.57
C PRO A 203 21.87 4.58 -22.55
N ASP A 204 21.56 3.98 -23.71
CA ASP A 204 22.56 3.62 -24.71
C ASP A 204 23.23 4.85 -25.35
N CYS A 205 22.46 5.89 -25.66
CA CYS A 205 23.00 7.13 -26.21
C CYS A 205 23.80 7.92 -25.16
N GLU A 206 23.35 7.91 -23.90
CA GLU A 206 24.07 8.51 -22.78
C GLU A 206 25.42 7.82 -22.55
N GLN A 207 25.46 6.48 -22.56
CA GLN A 207 26.68 5.70 -22.46
C GLN A 207 27.60 5.93 -23.66
N ALA A 208 27.08 5.92 -24.89
CA ALA A 208 27.86 6.20 -26.09
C ALA A 208 28.51 7.58 -26.05
N ARG A 209 27.79 8.59 -25.53
CA ARG A 209 28.30 9.96 -25.36
C ARG A 209 29.34 10.07 -24.26
N ALA A 210 29.17 9.31 -23.17
CA ALA A 210 30.17 9.19 -22.11
C ALA A 210 31.46 8.53 -22.59
N VAL A 211 31.36 7.46 -23.39
CA VAL A 211 32.53 6.80 -24.00
C VAL A 211 33.29 7.74 -24.95
N GLN A 212 32.58 8.69 -25.57
CA GLN A 212 33.19 9.70 -26.45
C GLN A 212 33.65 10.97 -25.70
N ASP A 213 33.58 11.00 -24.35
CA ASP A 213 33.93 12.15 -23.51
C ASP A 213 33.25 13.48 -23.92
N LEU A 214 32.06 13.40 -24.51
CA LEU A 214 31.32 14.56 -25.03
C LEU A 214 30.55 15.34 -23.94
N GLY A 215 30.60 14.88 -22.70
CA GLY A 215 29.90 15.50 -21.57
C GLY A 215 28.36 15.40 -21.64
N PRO A 216 27.65 16.06 -20.70
CA PRO A 216 26.19 16.08 -20.68
C PRO A 216 25.61 16.73 -21.94
N LEU A 217 24.50 16.19 -22.46
CA LEU A 217 23.81 16.78 -23.60
C LEU A 217 23.23 18.13 -23.17
N MET A 218 23.60 19.19 -23.88
CA MET A 218 23.10 20.53 -23.62
C MET A 218 22.16 20.96 -24.74
N LEU A 219 20.89 21.20 -24.41
CA LEU A 219 19.94 21.77 -25.37
C LEU A 219 20.23 23.26 -25.62
N PRO A 220 19.97 23.76 -26.84
CA PRO A 220 20.13 25.17 -27.16
C PRO A 220 19.15 26.02 -26.35
N VAL A 221 19.69 27.02 -25.64
CA VAL A 221 18.90 27.97 -24.85
C VAL A 221 17.91 28.69 -25.76
N PRO A 222 16.60 28.68 -25.45
CA PRO A 222 15.62 29.47 -26.19
C PRO A 222 16.01 30.95 -26.24
N SER A 223 16.05 31.50 -27.44
CA SER A 223 16.27 32.93 -27.64
C SER A 223 15.11 33.76 -27.08
N ARG A 224 15.38 35.03 -26.80
CA ARG A 224 14.34 35.97 -26.35
C ARG A 224 13.18 36.07 -27.36
N ARG A 225 13.48 35.95 -28.65
CA ARG A 225 12.46 35.99 -29.72
C ARG A 225 11.55 34.75 -29.67
N GLU A 226 12.13 33.57 -29.47
CA GLU A 226 11.37 32.33 -29.30
C GLU A 226 10.51 32.37 -28.04
N LEU A 227 11.07 32.84 -26.90
CA LEU A 227 10.32 32.95 -25.64
C LEU A 227 9.13 33.91 -25.76
N VAL A 228 9.30 35.03 -26.47
CA VAL A 228 8.20 36.00 -26.71
C VAL A 228 7.16 35.42 -27.68
N ALA A 229 7.58 34.71 -28.72
CA ALA A 229 6.65 34.05 -29.64
C ALA A 229 5.79 33.00 -28.91
N ALA A 230 6.40 32.24 -27.99
CA ALA A 230 5.70 31.23 -27.19
C ALA A 230 4.62 31.79 -26.24
N LEU A 231 4.68 33.08 -25.89
CA LEU A 231 3.63 33.75 -25.12
C LEU A 231 2.37 34.03 -25.96
N VAL A 232 2.52 34.07 -27.28
CA VAL A 232 1.46 34.43 -28.24
C VAL A 232 0.89 33.17 -28.91
N SER A 233 1.71 32.14 -29.11
CA SER A 233 1.28 30.87 -29.71
C SER A 233 2.11 29.71 -29.16
N VAL A 234 1.47 28.57 -28.93
CA VAL A 234 2.16 27.36 -28.47
C VAL A 234 3.15 26.92 -29.54
N PRO A 235 4.46 26.80 -29.23
CA PRO A 235 5.44 26.35 -30.22
C PRO A 235 5.16 24.92 -30.67
N ASP A 236 5.25 24.66 -31.98
CA ASP A 236 5.14 23.30 -32.57
C ASP A 236 6.33 22.38 -32.22
N GLU A 237 7.32 22.91 -31.49
CA GLU A 237 8.48 22.15 -31.04
C GLU A 237 8.11 21.24 -29.86
N LEU A 238 8.11 19.92 -30.11
CA LEU A 238 7.90 18.89 -29.09
C LEU A 238 8.89 18.99 -27.89
N TRP A 239 9.94 19.78 -27.98
CA TRP A 239 10.95 19.94 -26.92
C TRP A 239 10.90 21.30 -26.24
N TRP A 240 9.92 22.15 -26.55
CA TRP A 240 9.88 23.53 -26.04
C TRP A 240 9.94 23.62 -24.51
N GLU A 241 9.06 22.90 -23.81
CA GLU A 241 9.00 22.92 -22.34
C GLU A 241 10.30 22.38 -21.71
N VAL A 242 10.89 21.36 -22.33
CA VAL A 242 12.13 20.73 -21.88
C VAL A 242 13.32 21.66 -22.14
N ARG A 243 13.39 22.34 -23.28
CA ARG A 243 14.41 23.37 -23.58
C ARG A 243 14.33 24.52 -22.58
N VAL A 244 13.12 24.97 -22.24
CA VAL A 244 12.90 26.03 -21.24
C VAL A 244 13.33 25.56 -19.84
N LEU A 245 12.95 24.35 -19.43
CA LEU A 245 13.36 23.76 -18.15
C LEU A 245 14.88 23.55 -18.08
N HIS A 246 15.46 22.96 -19.11
CA HIS A 246 16.88 22.68 -19.21
C HIS A 246 17.71 23.96 -19.19
N ALA A 247 17.29 25.02 -19.89
CA ALA A 247 17.93 26.33 -19.83
C ALA A 247 17.87 27.00 -18.44
N ARG A 248 16.86 26.67 -17.62
CA ARG A 248 16.76 27.13 -16.22
C ARG A 248 17.65 26.34 -15.28
N LEU A 249 17.74 25.02 -15.47
CA LEU A 249 18.56 24.14 -14.65
C LEU A 249 20.06 24.29 -14.97
N TYR A 250 20.39 24.59 -16.22
CA TYR A 250 21.75 24.76 -16.72
C TYR A 250 21.91 26.12 -17.42
N PRO A 251 21.85 27.23 -16.68
CA PRO A 251 22.05 28.55 -17.27
C PRO A 251 23.47 28.63 -17.81
N ALA A 252 23.60 29.10 -19.06
CA ALA A 252 24.91 29.34 -19.66
C ALA A 252 25.70 30.28 -18.75
N THR A 253 26.77 29.78 -18.14
CA THR A 253 27.71 30.60 -17.39
C THR A 253 28.36 31.56 -18.38
N SER A 254 27.99 32.83 -18.31
CA SER A 254 28.74 33.90 -18.95
C SER A 254 30.19 33.78 -18.47
N ARG A 255 31.12 33.60 -19.43
CA ARG A 255 32.59 33.59 -19.28
C ARG A 255 33.09 33.94 -17.87
N GLY A 256 33.57 32.91 -17.17
CA GLY A 256 34.51 33.06 -16.07
C GLY A 256 34.13 32.30 -14.80
N GLY A 257 34.85 31.21 -14.53
CA GLY A 257 35.07 30.72 -13.17
C GLY A 257 34.07 29.70 -12.64
N VAL A 258 34.59 28.51 -12.36
CA VAL A 258 33.94 27.40 -11.66
C VAL A 258 33.40 27.85 -10.30
N THR A 259 32.09 27.72 -10.09
CA THR A 259 31.49 27.36 -8.79
C THR A 259 30.10 26.76 -9.01
N SER A 260 29.93 25.52 -8.55
CA SER A 260 28.63 24.86 -8.40
C SER A 260 27.77 25.60 -7.35
N PRO A 261 26.47 25.85 -7.59
CA PRO A 261 25.56 26.19 -6.51
C PRO A 261 24.48 25.12 -6.27
N ARG A 262 24.51 24.67 -5.02
CA ARG A 262 23.48 24.02 -4.20
C ARG A 262 22.01 24.21 -4.65
N LEU A 263 21.33 23.08 -4.70
CA LEU A 263 19.88 22.87 -4.70
C LEU A 263 19.14 23.85 -3.77
N VAL A 264 18.23 24.63 -4.34
CA VAL A 264 17.04 25.13 -3.64
C VAL A 264 15.84 24.85 -4.54
N ALA A 265 15.12 23.77 -4.23
CA ALA A 265 13.86 23.43 -4.87
C ALA A 265 12.73 24.30 -4.30
N ALA A 266 12.00 25.00 -5.17
CA ALA A 266 10.69 25.55 -4.86
C ALA A 266 9.71 25.05 -5.93
N PHE A 267 8.96 24.00 -5.59
CA PHE A 267 7.85 23.49 -6.38
C PHE A 267 6.63 24.43 -6.21
N ALA A 268 6.02 24.83 -7.32
CA ALA A 268 4.64 25.28 -7.35
C ALA A 268 3.91 24.47 -8.42
N PHE A 269 3.17 23.46 -7.97
CA PHE A 269 2.21 22.69 -8.76
C PHE A 269 1.08 23.62 -9.22
N TRP A 270 0.83 23.67 -10.54
CA TRP A 270 -0.44 24.17 -11.08
C TRP A 270 -1.26 22.95 -11.49
N TRP A 271 -2.23 22.58 -10.65
CA TRP A 271 -3.33 21.72 -11.07
C TRP A 271 -4.59 22.60 -11.14
N THR A 272 -5.11 22.76 -12.35
CA THR A 272 -6.37 23.42 -12.63
C THR A 272 -7.52 22.59 -12.07
N ASN A 273 -8.23 23.12 -11.08
CA ASN A 273 -9.50 22.58 -10.60
C ASN A 273 -10.66 23.19 -11.42
N PRO A 274 -11.44 22.40 -12.18
CA PRO A 274 -12.59 22.91 -12.90
C PRO A 274 -13.82 22.92 -11.97
N GLY A 275 -14.14 24.08 -11.40
CA GLY A 275 -15.44 24.33 -10.77
C GLY A 275 -15.36 24.80 -9.32
N GLY A 276 -15.53 26.10 -9.12
CA GLY A 276 -15.73 26.69 -7.79
C GLY A 276 -15.70 28.22 -7.82
N ARG A 277 -16.80 28.85 -7.43
CA ARG A 277 -17.14 30.28 -7.55
C ARG A 277 -16.15 31.25 -6.84
N PRO A 278 -16.10 32.54 -7.24
CA PRO A 278 -15.16 33.51 -6.68
C PRO A 278 -15.60 33.98 -5.29
N GLY A 279 -14.80 33.65 -4.28
CA GLY A 279 -14.96 34.11 -2.89
C GLY A 279 -13.82 35.04 -2.47
N VAL A 280 -14.10 36.34 -2.46
CA VAL A 280 -13.54 37.41 -1.61
C VAL A 280 -12.16 37.16 -0.98
N VAL A 281 -11.13 37.78 -1.56
CA VAL A 281 -9.82 37.99 -0.91
C VAL A 281 -9.98 39.06 0.17
N ARG A 282 -9.91 38.67 1.44
CA ARG A 282 -9.77 39.62 2.57
C ARG A 282 -8.35 40.19 2.56
N ARG A 283 -8.26 41.50 2.32
CA ARG A 283 -7.07 42.33 2.45
C ARG A 283 -6.68 42.45 3.93
N TRP A 284 -5.53 41.90 4.31
CA TRP A 284 -4.90 42.23 5.59
C TRP A 284 -4.29 43.62 5.49
N GLY A 285 -4.72 44.51 6.39
CA GLY A 285 -4.24 45.87 6.52
C GLY A 285 -2.80 45.91 7.03
N GLY A 286 -1.97 46.68 6.33
CA GLY A 286 -0.63 47.08 6.75
C GLY A 286 -0.50 48.60 6.66
N VAL A 287 -0.75 49.23 7.80
CA VAL A 287 -0.30 50.54 8.31
C VAL A 287 0.89 51.17 7.56
N ARG A 288 0.76 52.45 7.11
CA ARG A 288 1.39 53.69 7.65
C ARG A 288 1.60 54.78 6.58
N GLY A 289 1.30 56.02 6.94
CA GLY A 289 2.10 57.18 6.52
C GLY A 289 1.35 58.36 5.91
N GLY A 290 1.27 59.48 6.65
CA GLY A 290 1.05 60.83 6.11
C GLY A 290 -0.33 61.40 6.36
#